data_AF-A0AAE3GCH7-F1
#
_entry.id   AF-A0AAE3GCH7-F1
#
_cell.length_a   1.000
_cell.length_b   1.000
_cell.length_c   1.000
_cell.angle_alpha   90.00
_cell.angle_beta   90.00
_cell.angle_gamma   90.00
#
_symmetry.space_group_name_H-M   'P 1'
#
loop_
_entity.id
_entity.type
_entity.pdbx_description
1 polymer ?
#
loop_
_entity_poly.entity_id
_entity_poly.type
_entity_poly.pdbx_seq_one_letter_code
_entity_poly.pdbx_strand_id
1 'polypeptide(L)'
;MDNGNRLGEYLRARRDLARPEDHGMPAPGRRRVAGLRREEVAMLAGLSTDYYIRLEQGRQRHPSPQVLDALADALRLDEEASAHLHGLARPTPRPRLARRPVPASSSGQTGLAD
;
A
#
# COMPACT_ATOMS: atom_id res chain seq x y z
N MET A 1 11.79 -8.08 -10.78
CA MET A 1 10.89 -7.17 -11.53
C MET A 1 9.80 -6.73 -10.58
N ASP A 2 10.15 -5.65 -9.90
CA ASP A 2 9.51 -5.07 -8.73
C ASP A 2 8.36 -4.23 -9.27
N ASN A 3 7.17 -4.82 -9.23
CA ASN A 3 6.01 -4.38 -10.00
C ASN A 3 5.33 -3.17 -9.34
N GLY A 4 6.07 -2.05 -9.21
CA GLY A 4 5.56 -0.73 -8.80
C GLY A 4 4.83 -0.70 -7.45
N ASN A 5 5.00 -1.70 -6.59
CA ASN A 5 4.26 -1.85 -5.35
C ASN A 5 5.11 -1.46 -4.14
N ARG A 6 5.38 -0.16 -4.03
CA ARG A 6 6.19 0.39 -2.94
C ARG A 6 5.65 0.03 -1.55
N LEU A 7 4.33 -0.02 -1.39
CA LEU A 7 3.69 -0.43 -0.14
C LEU A 7 4.07 -1.87 0.25
N GLY A 8 3.91 -2.83 -0.67
CA GLY A 8 4.23 -4.23 -0.35
C GLY A 8 5.73 -4.50 -0.21
N GLU A 9 6.58 -3.77 -0.95
CA GLU A 9 8.03 -3.81 -0.77
C GLU A 9 8.42 -3.33 0.63
N TYR A 10 7.85 -2.21 1.07
CA TYR A 10 8.07 -1.67 2.41
C TYR A 10 7.59 -2.63 3.51
N LEU A 11 6.39 -3.20 3.37
CA LEU A 11 5.86 -4.18 4.32
C LEU A 11 6.73 -5.43 4.41
N ARG A 12 7.23 -5.94 3.27
CA ARG A 12 8.15 -7.08 3.25
C ARG A 12 9.45 -6.77 3.99
N ALA A 13 10.06 -5.61 3.69
CA ALA A 13 11.31 -5.19 4.33
C ALA A 13 11.15 -5.04 5.84
N ARG A 14 10.08 -4.37 6.30
CA ARG A 14 9.79 -4.22 7.74
C ARG A 14 9.52 -5.56 8.42
N ARG A 15 8.79 -6.47 7.78
CA ARG A 15 8.55 -7.82 8.30
C ARG A 15 9.84 -8.63 8.45
N ASP A 16 10.73 -8.56 7.46
CA ASP A 16 12.00 -9.31 7.49
C ASP A 16 12.96 -8.77 8.57
N LEU A 17 12.82 -7.50 8.98
CA LEU A 17 13.56 -6.87 10.07
C LEU A 17 12.93 -7.08 11.46
N ALA A 18 11.61 -7.23 11.54
CA ALA A 18 10.89 -7.40 12.79
C ALA A 18 11.30 -8.72 13.48
N ARG A 19 11.69 -8.62 14.76
CA ARG A 19 12.14 -9.79 15.52
C ARG A 19 10.95 -10.45 16.21
N PRO A 20 10.79 -11.79 16.13
CA PRO A 20 9.71 -12.48 16.84
C PRO A 20 9.79 -12.30 18.36
N GLU A 21 11.00 -12.18 18.90
CA GLU A 21 11.28 -12.00 20.33
C GLU A 21 10.66 -10.73 20.90
N ASP A 22 10.60 -9.67 20.09
CA ASP A 22 9.97 -8.42 20.46
C ASP A 22 8.49 -8.65 20.83
N HIS A 23 7.82 -9.57 20.14
CA HIS A 23 6.41 -9.90 20.37
C HIS A 23 6.21 -11.03 21.41
N GLY A 24 7.23 -11.37 22.20
CA GLY A 24 7.16 -12.46 23.17
C GLY A 24 7.07 -13.86 22.54
N MET A 25 7.38 -13.96 21.24
CA MET A 25 7.42 -15.25 20.56
C MET A 25 8.79 -15.91 20.77
N PRO A 26 8.86 -17.25 20.83
CA PRO A 26 10.12 -17.93 21.08
C PRO A 26 11.16 -17.59 20.00
N ALA A 27 12.35 -17.22 20.47
CA ALA A 27 13.55 -16.93 19.71
C ALA A 27 13.85 -18.06 18.70
N PRO A 28 14.58 -17.76 17.59
CA PRO A 28 14.70 -18.68 16.48
C PRO A 28 15.52 -19.93 16.86
N GLY A 29 14.81 -21.00 17.23
CA GLY A 29 15.27 -22.36 17.02
C GLY A 29 15.11 -22.73 15.53
N ARG A 30 14.34 -23.78 15.23
CA ARG A 30 14.14 -24.35 13.88
C ARG A 30 13.19 -23.54 12.98
N ARG A 31 13.24 -22.19 13.03
CA ARG A 31 12.44 -21.32 12.14
C ARG A 31 13.16 -21.17 10.79
N ARG A 32 12.41 -21.21 9.69
CA ARG A 32 12.95 -21.07 8.31
C ARG A 32 13.25 -19.63 7.90
N VAL A 33 12.77 -18.64 8.66
CA VAL A 33 12.91 -17.20 8.36
C VAL A 33 13.43 -16.48 9.60
N ALA A 34 14.27 -15.46 9.39
CA ALA A 34 14.92 -14.68 10.45
C ALA A 34 13.97 -13.64 11.09
N GLY A 35 13.11 -13.01 10.28
CA GLY A 35 12.09 -12.07 10.75
C GLY A 35 10.73 -12.73 10.99
N LEU A 36 9.68 -11.91 11.14
CA LEU A 36 8.31 -12.39 11.27
C LEU A 36 7.83 -13.11 10.01
N ARG A 37 7.02 -14.15 10.20
CA ARG A 37 6.27 -14.80 9.12
C ARG A 37 5.06 -13.97 8.74
N ARG A 38 4.55 -14.19 7.52
CA ARG A 38 3.32 -13.52 7.04
C ARG A 38 2.12 -13.81 7.94
N GLU A 39 1.98 -15.05 8.40
CA GLU A 39 0.93 -15.47 9.33
C GLU A 39 1.03 -14.77 10.70
N GLU A 40 2.27 -14.54 11.18
CA GLU A 40 2.51 -13.87 12.46
C GLU A 40 2.14 -12.39 12.38
N VAL A 41 2.55 -11.68 11.31
CA VAL A 41 2.16 -10.28 11.10
C VAL A 41 0.64 -10.16 10.97
N ALA A 42 0.01 -11.05 10.21
CA ALA A 42 -1.44 -11.04 10.04
C ALA A 42 -2.17 -11.24 11.37
N MET A 43 -1.72 -12.20 12.19
CA MET A 43 -2.26 -12.44 13.53
C MET A 43 -2.10 -11.21 14.43
N LEU A 44 -0.91 -10.61 14.48
CA LEU A 44 -0.62 -9.43 15.29
C LEU A 44 -1.46 -8.22 14.88
N ALA A 45 -1.72 -8.06 13.58
CA ALA A 45 -2.52 -6.97 13.03
C ALA A 45 -4.05 -7.25 13.01
N GLY A 46 -4.50 -8.43 13.46
CA GLY A 46 -5.92 -8.81 13.39
C GLY A 46 -6.44 -8.97 11.95
N LEU A 47 -5.58 -9.37 11.01
CA LEU A 47 -5.88 -9.55 9.59
C LEU A 47 -5.83 -11.02 9.19
N SER A 48 -6.41 -11.35 8.03
CA SER A 48 -6.16 -12.66 7.42
C SER A 48 -4.80 -12.70 6.73
N THR A 49 -4.13 -13.86 6.78
CA THR A 49 -2.84 -14.08 6.10
C THR A 49 -2.92 -13.79 4.61
N ASP A 50 -4.02 -14.18 3.93
CA ASP A 50 -4.25 -13.87 2.52
C ASP A 50 -4.37 -12.37 2.23
N TYR A 51 -4.96 -11.59 3.15
CA TYR A 51 -5.02 -10.15 3.00
C TYR A 51 -3.62 -9.54 3.04
N TYR A 52 -2.78 -9.96 4.00
CA TYR A 52 -1.40 -9.51 4.10
C TYR A 52 -0.55 -9.92 2.88
N ILE A 53 -0.72 -11.15 2.36
CA ILE A 53 -0.08 -11.59 1.13
C ILE A 53 -0.48 -10.69 -0.06
N ARG A 54 -1.77 -10.34 -0.18
CA ARG A 54 -2.23 -9.44 -1.26
C ARG A 54 -1.64 -8.04 -1.17
N LEU A 55 -1.37 -7.53 0.04
CA LEU A 55 -0.65 -6.27 0.24
C LEU A 55 0.80 -6.38 -0.25
N GLU A 56 1.55 -7.40 0.19
CA GLU A 56 2.93 -7.62 -0.27
C GLU A 56 3.03 -7.79 -1.79
N GLN A 57 2.04 -8.45 -2.41
CA GLN A 57 1.98 -8.67 -3.85
C GLN A 57 1.44 -7.47 -4.65
N GLY A 58 0.89 -6.45 -3.98
CA GLY A 58 0.35 -5.25 -4.62
C GLY A 58 -0.98 -5.47 -5.32
N ARG A 59 -1.66 -6.57 -4.98
CA ARG A 59 -3.04 -6.88 -5.38
C ARG A 59 -4.05 -6.09 -4.55
N GLN A 60 -3.66 -5.68 -3.35
CA GLN A 60 -4.34 -4.66 -2.56
C GLN A 60 -3.37 -3.50 -2.33
N ARG A 61 -3.79 -2.27 -2.68
CA ARG A 61 -2.91 -1.08 -2.65
C ARG A 61 -3.41 0.03 -1.73
N HIS A 62 -4.71 0.05 -1.45
CA HIS A 62 -5.34 1.08 -0.64
C HIS A 62 -6.04 0.45 0.58
N PRO A 63 -5.29 -0.09 1.55
CA PRO A 63 -5.86 -0.46 2.86
C PRO A 63 -6.43 0.77 3.57
N SER A 64 -7.35 0.56 4.51
CA SER A 64 -7.88 1.66 5.33
C SER A 64 -6.83 2.19 6.30
N PRO A 65 -6.96 3.43 6.82
CA PRO A 65 -6.08 3.97 7.84
C PRO A 65 -5.96 3.04 9.06
N GLN A 66 -7.08 2.48 9.53
CA GLN A 66 -7.09 1.53 10.65
C GLN A 66 -6.24 0.28 10.39
N VAL A 67 -6.24 -0.24 9.16
CA VAL A 67 -5.39 -1.37 8.78
C VAL A 67 -3.92 -0.96 8.76
N LEU A 68 -3.61 0.26 8.34
CA LEU A 68 -2.24 0.79 8.35
C LEU A 68 -1.74 0.99 9.79
N ASP A 69 -2.58 1.48 10.69
CA ASP A 69 -2.26 1.62 12.11
C ASP A 69 -2.00 0.25 12.75
N ALA A 70 -2.89 -0.73 12.51
CA ALA A 70 -2.70 -2.09 13.00
C ALA A 70 -1.42 -2.75 12.45
N LEU A 71 -1.05 -2.48 11.20
CA LEU A 71 0.21 -2.93 10.62
C LEU A 71 1.43 -2.22 11.22
N ALA A 72 1.32 -0.93 11.54
CA ALA A 72 2.37 -0.17 12.21
C ALA A 72 2.64 -0.72 13.62
N ASP A 73 1.59 -0.97 14.40
CA ASP A 73 1.67 -1.60 15.72
C ASP A 73 2.26 -3.02 15.63
N ALA A 74 1.75 -3.84 14.72
CA ALA A 74 2.21 -5.22 14.53
C ALA A 74 3.69 -5.31 14.11
N LEU A 75 4.22 -4.30 13.44
CA LEU A 75 5.62 -4.24 13.00
C LEU A 75 6.49 -3.35 13.90
N ARG A 76 5.93 -2.83 15.01
CA ARG A 76 6.59 -1.90 15.94
C ARG A 76 7.27 -0.73 15.23
N LEU A 77 6.57 -0.11 14.29
CA LEU A 77 7.07 1.05 13.57
C LEU A 77 7.10 2.27 14.48
N ASP A 78 8.19 3.03 14.40
CA ASP A 78 8.25 4.38 14.98
C ASP A 78 7.35 5.36 14.21
N GLU A 79 7.24 6.59 14.70
CA GLU A 79 6.37 7.62 14.12
C GLU A 79 6.73 7.94 12.66
N GLU A 80 8.01 8.05 12.32
CA GLU A 80 8.48 8.36 10.97
C GLU A 80 8.16 7.20 10.01
N ALA A 81 8.47 5.98 10.45
CA ALA A 81 8.17 4.75 9.73
C ALA A 81 6.67 4.55 9.49
N SER A 82 5.84 4.95 10.45
CA SER A 82 4.37 4.90 10.37
C SER A 82 3.83 5.95 9.40
N ALA A 83 4.32 7.19 9.50
CA ALA A 83 3.96 8.25 8.55
C ALA A 83 4.34 7.86 7.11
N HIS A 84 5.50 7.23 6.91
CA HIS A 84 5.91 6.72 5.61
C HIS A 84 4.98 5.63 5.09
N LEU A 85 4.62 4.65 5.93
CA LEU A 85 3.65 3.60 5.59
C LEU A 85 2.33 4.19 5.08
N HIS A 86 1.79 5.18 5.79
CA HIS A 86 0.57 5.90 5.41
C HIS A 86 0.74 6.66 4.08
N GLY A 87 1.90 7.29 3.86
CA GLY A 87 2.22 7.95 2.60
C GLY A 87 2.25 7.01 1.41
N LEU A 88 2.78 5.79 1.57
CA LEU A 88 2.85 4.78 0.51
C LEU A 88 1.48 4.23 0.09
N ALA A 89 0.51 4.20 1.01
CA ALA A 89 -0.84 3.71 0.77
C ALA A 89 -1.78 4.77 0.16
N ARG A 90 -1.37 6.04 0.14
CA ARG A 90 -2.17 7.11 -0.46
C ARG A 90 -2.29 6.91 -1.98
N PRO A 91 -3.50 7.04 -2.55
CA PRO A 91 -3.65 7.07 -3.99
C PRO A 91 -2.81 8.23 -4.55
N THR A 92 -1.84 7.94 -5.40
CA THR A 92 -1.20 9.00 -6.18
C THR A 92 -2.26 9.61 -7.08
N PRO A 93 -2.47 10.94 -7.04
CA PRO A 93 -3.35 11.59 -8.01
C PRO A 93 -2.81 11.24 -9.39
N ARG A 94 -3.56 10.45 -10.16
CA ARG A 94 -3.25 10.33 -11.58
C ARG A 94 -3.31 11.76 -12.12
N PRO A 95 -2.27 12.28 -12.78
CA PRO A 95 -2.41 13.53 -13.50
C PRO A 95 -3.59 13.31 -14.44
N ARG A 96 -4.70 14.02 -14.20
CA ARG A 96 -5.76 14.12 -15.19
C ARG A 96 -5.05 14.76 -16.37
N LEU A 97 -4.72 13.97 -17.39
CA LEU A 97 -4.38 14.55 -18.69
C LEU A 97 -5.49 15.55 -18.94
N ALA A 98 -5.15 16.83 -18.90
CA ALA A 98 -6.11 17.90 -19.10
C ALA A 98 -6.80 17.55 -20.41
N ARG A 99 -8.11 17.28 -20.35
CA ARG A 99 -8.93 17.17 -21.54
C ARG A 99 -8.72 18.50 -22.25
N ARG A 100 -7.94 18.47 -23.34
CA ARG A 100 -7.68 19.65 -24.17
C ARG A 100 -9.06 20.21 -24.49
N PRO A 101 -9.40 21.46 -24.09
CA PRO A 101 -10.68 22.03 -24.46
C PRO A 101 -10.71 22.02 -25.99
N VAL A 102 -11.68 21.30 -26.56
CA VAL A 102 -11.96 21.39 -27.99
C VAL A 102 -12.42 22.83 -28.22
N PRO A 103 -11.75 23.65 -29.05
CA PRO A 103 -12.29 24.94 -29.41
C PRO A 103 -13.59 24.69 -30.18
N ALA A 104 -14.71 25.09 -29.59
CA ALA A 104 -15.97 25.20 -30.30
C ALA A 104 -15.85 26.41 -31.25
N SER A 105 -15.50 26.16 -32.52
CA SER A 105 -15.61 27.17 -33.56
C SER A 105 -16.81 26.85 -34.45
N SER A 106 -17.91 27.50 -34.09
CA SER A 106 -18.82 28.24 -34.97
C SER A 106 -19.30 27.54 -36.25
N SER A 107 -20.43 26.86 -36.15
CA SER A 107 -21.41 26.81 -37.25
C SER A 107 -22.18 28.15 -37.26
N GLY A 108 -21.69 29.10 -38.05
CA GLY A 108 -22.39 30.34 -38.37
C GLY A 108 -23.18 30.16 -39.66
N GLN A 109 -24.48 29.87 -39.49
CA GLN A 109 -25.63 30.30 -40.29
C GLN A 109 -25.61 30.21 -41.84
N THR A 110 -26.51 29.35 -42.30
CA THR A 110 -27.19 29.29 -43.59
C THR A 110 -28.26 30.40 -43.71
N GLY A 111 -28.46 30.96 -44.92
CA GLY A 111 -29.65 31.72 -45.36
C GLY A 111 -29.28 32.94 -46.21
N LEU A 112 -29.36 32.94 -47.55
CA LEU A 112 -30.54 32.93 -48.44
C LEU A 112 -31.42 34.20 -48.36
N ALA A 113 -31.24 35.11 -49.32
CA ALA A 113 -32.24 36.01 -49.95
C ALA A 113 -31.50 36.75 -51.10
N ASP A 114 -31.79 36.42 -52.36
CA ASP A 114 -32.56 37.22 -53.34
C ASP A 114 -31.86 38.52 -53.78
#